data_AF-A0A916C8C8-F1
#
_entry.id   AF-A0A916C8C8-F1
#
_cell.length_a   1.000
_cell.length_b   1.000
_cell.length_c   1.000
_cell.angle_alpha   90.00
_cell.angle_beta   90.00
_cell.angle_gamma   90.00
#
_symmetry.space_group_name_H-M   'P 1'
#
loop_
_entity.id
_entity.type
_entity.pdbx_description
1 polymer ?
#
loop_
_entity_poly.entity_id
_entity_poly.type
_entity_poly.pdbx_seq_one_letter_code
_entity_poly.pdbx_strand_id
1 'polypeptide(L)'
;MTCDVNPTIQPSNHPTTKQPNHQTTHPATRALVLFIDRLAFFISRRWLWLASGFLTLYILVPMLAPVLMHYGYQTPAEWIYNVYGFNCHQLSTRSYFLFGGQTVYTLDDLHALVPGTAAEGSVSLVWRDFRGNSQLGYKVAICERDIAIYGAMVLGGLIFGLLRTRLKPLDWRVWLICFVAPMAFDGGTQLIGLRESNYIFRTITGALFGLGSVWLAYPYVETAMRDLQAQAQTQWERAHARVTRDE
;
A
#
# COMPACT_ATOMS: atom_id res chain seq x y z
N MET A 1 -11.21 -87.80 -37.14
CA MET A 1 -11.97 -86.67 -37.74
C MET A 1 -11.55 -85.43 -36.97
N THR A 2 -10.79 -84.59 -37.66
CA THR A 2 -10.11 -83.36 -37.23
C THR A 2 -11.13 -82.23 -37.01
N CYS A 3 -10.82 -81.31 -36.09
CA CYS A 3 -11.09 -79.87 -36.25
C CYS A 3 -10.14 -79.09 -35.33
N ASP A 4 -9.04 -78.62 -35.92
CA ASP A 4 -8.26 -77.48 -35.47
C ASP A 4 -9.13 -76.22 -35.49
N VAL A 5 -9.02 -75.38 -34.46
CA VAL A 5 -9.36 -73.95 -34.56
C VAL A 5 -8.22 -73.16 -33.94
N ASN A 6 -7.41 -72.58 -34.81
CA ASN A 6 -6.44 -71.54 -34.53
C ASN A 6 -7.10 -70.17 -34.75
N PRO A 7 -7.25 -69.29 -33.74
CA PRO A 7 -7.58 -67.90 -33.96
C PRO A 7 -6.31 -67.05 -34.03
N THR A 8 -6.12 -66.48 -35.21
CA THR A 8 -5.16 -65.45 -35.60
C THR A 8 -5.07 -64.31 -34.56
N ILE A 9 -3.89 -64.12 -33.96
CA ILE A 9 -3.59 -62.95 -33.12
C ILE A 9 -3.37 -61.74 -34.05
N GLN A 10 -4.27 -60.75 -33.98
CA GLN A 10 -4.00 -59.43 -34.54
C GLN A 10 -3.11 -58.61 -33.58
N PRO A 11 -2.09 -57.89 -34.08
CA PRO A 11 -1.30 -57.00 -33.24
C PRO A 11 -2.14 -55.77 -32.86
N SER A 12 -2.29 -55.52 -31.55
CA SER A 12 -2.87 -54.29 -31.02
C SER A 12 -1.91 -53.12 -31.23
N ASN A 13 -2.31 -52.18 -32.08
CA ASN A 13 -1.63 -50.88 -32.22
C ASN A 13 -1.84 -50.07 -30.93
N HIS A 14 -0.87 -50.10 -30.02
CA HIS A 14 -0.79 -49.10 -28.95
C HIS A 14 -0.35 -47.76 -29.55
N PRO A 15 -1.14 -46.68 -29.41
CA PRO A 15 -0.66 -45.35 -29.72
C PRO A 15 0.40 -44.98 -28.69
N THR A 16 1.67 -44.92 -29.13
CA THR A 16 2.77 -44.33 -28.38
C THR A 16 2.39 -42.90 -27.98
N THR A 17 2.26 -42.67 -26.68
CA THR A 17 2.18 -41.34 -26.08
C THR A 17 3.43 -40.56 -26.50
N LYS A 18 3.27 -39.62 -27.44
CA LYS A 18 4.32 -38.67 -27.79
C LYS A 18 4.75 -37.94 -26.51
N GLN A 19 5.99 -38.17 -26.08
CA GLN A 19 6.62 -37.35 -25.06
C GLN A 19 6.58 -35.89 -25.51
N PRO A 20 6.20 -34.94 -24.64
CA PRO A 20 6.17 -33.53 -25.01
C PRO A 20 7.58 -33.07 -25.40
N ASN A 21 7.67 -32.47 -26.58
CA ASN A 21 8.88 -31.93 -27.18
C ASN A 21 9.56 -30.96 -26.20
N HIS A 22 10.77 -31.30 -25.73
CA HIS A 22 11.60 -30.42 -24.91
C HIS A 22 12.08 -29.24 -25.77
N GLN A 23 11.27 -28.19 -25.88
CA GLN A 23 11.75 -26.91 -26.39
C GLN A 23 12.76 -26.36 -25.38
N THR A 24 14.04 -26.45 -25.74
CA THR A 24 15.15 -25.84 -25.02
C THR A 24 14.93 -24.33 -25.01
N THR A 25 14.53 -23.78 -23.86
CA THR A 25 14.38 -22.34 -23.70
C THR A 25 15.73 -21.66 -23.88
N HIS A 26 15.74 -20.54 -24.61
CA HIS A 26 16.96 -19.77 -24.84
C HIS A 26 17.64 -19.40 -23.50
N PRO A 27 18.98 -19.45 -23.37
CA PRO A 27 19.68 -19.21 -22.10
C PRO A 27 19.29 -17.90 -21.40
N ALA A 28 19.06 -16.83 -22.18
CA ALA A 28 18.59 -15.54 -21.65
C ALA A 28 17.19 -15.63 -21.04
N THR A 29 16.26 -16.36 -21.67
CA THR A 29 14.90 -16.60 -21.16
C THR A 29 14.96 -17.39 -19.86
N ARG A 30 15.82 -18.41 -19.79
CA ARG A 30 16.04 -19.19 -18.56
C ARG A 30 16.59 -18.31 -17.43
N ALA A 31 17.57 -17.46 -17.70
CA ALA A 31 18.13 -16.54 -16.72
C ALA A 31 17.08 -15.55 -16.18
N LEU A 32 16.25 -15.00 -17.06
CA LEU A 32 15.16 -14.09 -16.68
C LEU A 32 14.11 -14.78 -15.79
N VAL A 33 13.68 -16.00 -16.15
CA VAL A 33 12.73 -16.78 -15.34
C VAL A 33 13.29 -17.02 -13.93
N LEU A 34 14.55 -17.46 -13.83
CA LEU A 34 15.20 -17.68 -12.52
C LEU A 34 15.31 -16.40 -11.70
N PHE A 35 15.56 -15.26 -12.34
CA PHE A 35 15.57 -13.97 -11.66
C PHE A 35 14.18 -13.61 -11.12
N ILE A 36 13.13 -13.75 -11.93
CA ILE A 36 11.75 -13.47 -11.55
C ILE A 36 11.33 -14.37 -10.39
N ASP A 37 11.63 -15.67 -10.43
CA ASP A 37 11.31 -16.61 -9.36
C ASP A 37 12.00 -16.23 -8.04
N ARG A 38 13.28 -15.87 -8.10
CA ARG A 38 14.03 -15.39 -6.92
C ARG A 38 13.46 -14.10 -6.38
N LEU A 39 13.09 -13.17 -7.25
CA LEU A 39 12.49 -11.90 -6.87
C LEU A 39 11.11 -12.10 -6.23
N ALA A 40 10.26 -12.93 -6.83
CA ALA A 40 8.94 -13.27 -6.31
C ALA A 40 9.06 -13.95 -4.93
N PHE A 41 10.00 -14.87 -4.76
CA PHE A 41 10.27 -15.51 -3.47
C PHE A 41 10.80 -14.52 -2.42
N PHE A 42 11.70 -13.61 -2.81
CA PHE A 42 12.19 -12.56 -1.92
C PHE A 42 11.05 -11.65 -1.46
N ILE A 43 10.23 -11.16 -2.40
CA ILE A 43 9.09 -10.30 -2.12
C ILE A 43 8.10 -11.02 -1.22
N SER A 44 7.70 -12.25 -1.56
CA SER A 44 6.71 -13.00 -0.77
C SER A 44 7.21 -13.27 0.65
N ARG A 45 8.51 -13.56 0.83
CA ARG A 45 9.09 -13.79 2.17
C ARG A 45 9.25 -12.50 2.98
N ARG A 46 9.45 -11.35 2.33
CA ARG A 46 9.70 -10.05 2.97
C ARG A 46 8.53 -9.08 2.88
N TRP A 47 7.38 -9.51 2.37
CA TRP A 47 6.28 -8.65 1.96
C TRP A 47 5.83 -7.68 3.05
N LEU A 48 5.74 -8.15 4.31
CA LEU A 48 5.29 -7.31 5.42
C LEU A 48 6.28 -6.18 5.71
N TRP A 49 7.58 -6.47 5.70
CA TRP A 49 8.62 -5.45 5.87
C TRP A 49 8.65 -4.47 4.70
N LEU A 50 8.47 -4.97 3.48
CA LEU A 50 8.42 -4.12 2.28
C LEU A 50 7.19 -3.20 2.32
N ALA A 51 6.01 -3.73 2.65
CA ALA A 51 4.78 -2.96 2.75
C ALA A 51 4.83 -1.93 3.88
N SER A 52 5.22 -2.34 5.09
CA SER A 52 5.35 -1.42 6.23
C SER A 52 6.47 -0.39 6.02
N GLY A 53 7.59 -0.79 5.41
CA GLY A 53 8.69 0.11 5.08
C GLY A 53 8.31 1.15 4.04
N PHE A 54 7.59 0.73 2.99
CA PHE A 54 7.04 1.65 1.99
C PHE A 54 6.07 2.66 2.61
N LEU A 55 5.11 2.21 3.42
CA LEU A 55 4.16 3.10 4.10
C LEU A 55 4.85 4.06 5.08
N THR A 56 5.86 3.58 5.80
CA THR A 56 6.67 4.40 6.71
C THR A 56 7.42 5.48 5.94
N LEU A 57 8.06 5.14 4.82
CA LEU A 57 8.71 6.12 3.97
C LEU A 57 7.69 7.13 3.41
N TYR A 58 6.54 6.64 2.96
CA TYR A 58 5.46 7.46 2.41
C TYR A 58 4.93 8.51 3.39
N ILE A 59 4.87 8.21 4.70
CA ILE A 59 4.43 9.20 5.71
C ILE A 59 5.58 10.09 6.21
N LEU A 60 6.81 9.60 6.28
CA LEU A 60 7.95 10.39 6.78
C LEU A 60 8.44 11.43 5.78
N VAL A 61 8.39 11.14 4.47
CA VAL A 61 8.85 12.09 3.45
C VAL A 61 8.04 13.40 3.46
N PRO A 62 6.70 13.40 3.54
CA PRO A 62 5.92 14.63 3.67
C PRO A 62 6.22 15.42 4.94
N MET A 63 6.53 14.73 6.04
CA MET A 63 6.92 15.36 7.31
C MET A 63 8.31 15.99 7.23
N LEU A 64 9.17 15.53 6.31
CA LEU A 64 10.48 16.14 6.05
C LEU A 64 10.34 17.51 5.35
N ALA A 65 9.28 17.75 4.57
CA ALA A 65 9.08 19.03 3.87
C ALA A 65 9.12 20.27 4.80
N PRO A 66 8.34 20.34 5.89
CA PRO A 66 8.43 21.48 6.82
C PRO A 66 9.78 21.57 7.56
N VAL A 67 10.48 20.44 7.77
CA VAL A 67 11.84 20.44 8.35
C VAL A 67 12.83 21.11 7.40
N LEU A 68 12.78 20.76 6.11
CA LEU A 68 13.62 21.37 5.08
C LEU A 68 13.31 22.86 4.93
N MET A 69 12.04 23.25 4.95
CA MET A 69 11.64 24.66 4.95
C MET A 69 12.21 25.44 6.14
N HIS A 70 12.13 24.85 7.34
CA HIS A 70 12.64 25.48 8.57
C HIS A 70 14.16 25.74 8.52
N TYR A 71 14.93 24.84 7.91
CA TYR A 71 16.38 24.99 7.73
C TYR A 71 16.77 25.72 6.43
N GLY A 72 15.81 26.29 5.68
CA GLY A 72 16.08 27.07 4.48
C GLY A 72 16.33 26.26 3.21
N TYR A 73 16.20 24.93 3.24
CA TYR A 73 16.32 24.06 2.07
C TYR A 73 15.01 24.07 1.25
N GLN A 74 14.69 25.22 0.64
CA GLN A 74 13.42 25.45 -0.06
C GLN A 74 13.23 24.53 -1.26
N THR A 75 14.20 24.47 -2.18
CA THR A 75 14.09 23.66 -3.41
C THR A 75 13.74 22.18 -3.14
N PRO A 76 14.46 21.43 -2.29
CA PRO A 76 14.08 20.05 -2.02
C PRO A 76 12.75 19.93 -1.25
N ALA A 77 12.36 20.90 -0.43
CA ALA A 77 11.05 20.91 0.22
C ALA A 77 9.91 21.07 -0.80
N GLU A 78 10.07 22.00 -1.75
CA GLU A 78 9.12 22.24 -2.85
C GLU A 78 8.91 20.99 -3.71
N TRP A 79 9.99 20.24 -3.99
CA TRP A 79 9.87 18.95 -4.68
C TRP A 79 8.96 17.98 -3.93
N ILE A 80 9.10 17.86 -2.61
CA ILE A 80 8.23 17.00 -1.79
C ILE A 80 6.78 17.50 -1.86
N TYR A 81 6.55 18.80 -1.66
CA TYR A 81 5.22 19.38 -1.75
C TYR A 81 4.56 19.14 -3.12
N ASN A 82 5.30 19.29 -4.21
CA ASN A 82 4.79 19.12 -5.57
C ASN A 82 4.45 17.67 -5.87
N VAL A 83 5.33 16.73 -5.52
CA VAL A 83 5.11 15.28 -5.73
C VAL A 83 3.91 14.79 -4.91
N TYR A 84 3.80 15.17 -3.63
CA TYR A 84 2.64 14.79 -2.84
C TYR A 84 1.37 15.57 -3.21
N GLY A 85 1.53 16.71 -3.90
CA GLY A 85 0.43 17.57 -4.33
C GLY A 85 -0.49 16.92 -5.36
N PHE A 86 -0.02 15.85 -6.04
CA PHE A 86 -0.83 15.02 -6.93
C PHE A 86 -1.80 14.10 -6.17
N ASN A 87 -1.46 13.70 -4.94
CA ASN A 87 -2.26 12.77 -4.14
C ASN A 87 -3.10 13.49 -3.08
N CYS A 88 -2.60 14.61 -2.55
CA CYS A 88 -3.24 15.39 -1.52
C CYS A 88 -3.38 16.85 -1.95
N HIS A 89 -4.51 17.47 -1.60
CA HIS A 89 -4.69 18.90 -1.82
C HIS A 89 -3.78 19.78 -0.93
N GLN A 90 -3.30 19.24 0.20
CA GLN A 90 -2.39 19.91 1.15
C GLN A 90 -2.91 21.28 1.61
N LEU A 91 -4.23 21.40 1.78
CA LEU A 91 -4.83 22.66 2.22
C LEU A 91 -4.33 23.03 3.61
N SER A 92 -3.90 24.28 3.78
CA SER A 92 -3.40 24.81 5.07
C SER A 92 -4.44 24.72 6.19
N THR A 93 -5.73 24.81 5.84
CA THR A 93 -6.87 24.62 6.76
C THR A 93 -7.08 23.17 7.23
N ARG A 94 -6.29 22.22 6.70
CA ARG A 94 -6.47 20.77 6.90
C ARG A 94 -5.14 20.02 7.06
N SER A 95 -4.04 20.72 7.30
CA SER A 95 -2.71 20.14 7.41
C SER A 95 -2.08 20.55 8.72
N TYR A 96 -1.32 19.64 9.34
CA TYR A 96 -0.55 20.02 10.54
C TYR A 96 0.60 20.95 10.17
N PHE A 97 0.90 21.90 11.05
CA PHE A 97 2.06 22.78 10.98
C PHE A 97 3.14 22.36 11.98
N LEU A 98 4.39 22.42 11.55
CA LEU A 98 5.57 22.22 12.40
C LEU A 98 6.37 23.52 12.49
N PHE A 99 7.09 23.69 13.59
CA PHE A 99 7.97 24.87 13.83
C PHE A 99 7.23 26.21 13.95
N GLY A 100 5.96 26.18 14.36
CA GLY A 100 5.14 27.37 14.60
C GLY A 100 4.51 27.38 15.98
N GLY A 101 3.71 28.41 16.27
CA GLY A 101 3.00 28.56 17.54
C GLY A 101 1.86 27.54 17.76
N GLN A 102 1.27 27.03 16.68
CA GLN A 102 0.20 26.03 16.73
C GLN A 102 0.47 24.90 15.72
N THR A 103 -0.07 23.72 16.01
CA THR A 103 0.02 22.56 15.10
C THR A 103 -1.14 22.51 14.10
N VAL A 104 -2.21 23.25 14.34
CA VAL A 104 -3.40 23.33 13.48
C VAL A 104 -3.87 24.78 13.50
N TYR A 105 -4.28 25.31 12.35
CA TYR A 105 -4.88 26.64 12.24
C TYR A 105 -6.27 26.54 11.60
N THR A 106 -7.25 27.20 12.20
CA THR A 106 -8.57 27.37 11.59
C THR A 106 -8.50 28.35 10.42
N LEU A 107 -9.57 28.42 9.61
CA LEU A 107 -9.64 29.41 8.53
C LEU A 107 -9.56 30.84 9.09
N ASP A 108 -10.24 31.11 10.21
CA ASP A 108 -10.23 32.42 10.85
C ASP A 108 -8.83 32.79 11.38
N ASP A 109 -8.10 31.81 11.95
CA ASP A 109 -6.71 32.02 12.37
C ASP A 109 -5.83 32.40 11.16
N LEU A 110 -6.00 31.70 10.04
CA LEU A 110 -5.22 31.96 8.83
C LEU A 110 -5.56 33.31 8.21
N HIS A 111 -6.83 33.71 8.18
CA HIS A 111 -7.23 35.06 7.74
C HIS A 111 -6.64 36.16 8.62
N ALA A 112 -6.58 35.94 9.93
CA ALA A 112 -6.00 36.89 10.87
C ALA A 112 -4.47 37.01 10.74
N LEU A 113 -3.80 35.91 10.42
CA LEU A 113 -2.33 35.81 10.43
C LEU A 113 -1.68 35.94 9.04
N VAL A 114 -2.47 35.83 7.96
CA VAL A 114 -1.97 35.94 6.57
C VAL A 114 -2.70 37.10 5.86
N PRO A 115 -2.06 38.29 5.75
CA PRO A 115 -2.68 39.45 5.11
C PRO A 115 -3.14 39.18 3.68
N GLY A 116 -4.26 39.79 3.29
CA GLY A 116 -4.81 39.70 1.92
C GLY A 116 -5.62 38.43 1.63
N THR A 117 -5.87 37.58 2.63
CA THR A 117 -6.58 36.30 2.43
C THR A 117 -8.04 36.30 2.90
N ALA A 118 -8.56 37.41 3.42
CA ALA A 118 -9.89 37.47 4.05
C ALA A 118 -11.07 37.04 3.13
N ALA A 119 -10.91 37.14 1.81
CA ALA A 119 -11.92 36.70 0.84
C ALA A 119 -11.81 35.21 0.46
N GLU A 120 -10.76 34.51 0.92
CA GLU A 120 -10.46 33.14 0.51
C GLU A 120 -11.23 32.13 1.34
N GLY A 121 -12.04 31.29 0.69
CA GLY A 121 -12.73 30.17 1.33
C GLY A 121 -11.78 29.05 1.76
N SER A 122 -12.26 28.11 2.58
CA SER A 122 -11.46 27.00 3.13
C SER A 122 -10.80 26.09 2.09
N VAL A 123 -11.40 26.01 0.89
CA VAL A 123 -10.95 25.23 -0.26
C VAL A 123 -10.60 26.21 -1.39
N SER A 124 -9.40 26.80 -1.31
CA SER A 124 -8.89 27.68 -2.36
C SER A 124 -7.46 27.32 -2.76
N LEU A 125 -7.06 27.78 -3.95
CA LEU A 125 -5.68 27.60 -4.42
C LEU A 125 -4.68 28.34 -3.52
N VAL A 126 -5.08 29.48 -2.94
CA VAL A 126 -4.24 30.21 -1.97
C VAL A 126 -3.85 29.32 -0.80
N TRP A 127 -4.80 28.58 -0.20
CA TRP A 127 -4.48 27.68 0.91
C TRP A 127 -3.73 26.41 0.52
N ARG A 128 -3.85 25.99 -0.75
CA ARG A 128 -3.06 24.90 -1.31
C ARG A 128 -1.60 25.33 -1.51
N ASP A 129 -1.36 26.55 -1.99
CA ASP A 129 -0.01 27.03 -2.31
C ASP A 129 0.72 27.60 -1.09
N PHE A 130 -0.01 28.15 -0.13
CA PHE A 130 0.56 28.66 1.11
C PHE A 130 1.26 27.54 1.91
N ARG A 131 2.59 27.55 1.98
CA ARG A 131 3.38 26.52 2.70
C ARG A 131 3.57 26.81 4.18
N GLY A 132 3.39 28.07 4.58
CA GLY A 132 3.72 28.56 5.91
C GLY A 132 4.83 29.61 5.88
N ASN A 133 5.24 30.07 7.07
CA ASN A 133 6.26 31.10 7.28
C ASN A 133 6.93 30.92 8.65
N SER A 134 7.90 31.77 9.00
CA SER A 134 8.63 31.67 10.26
C SER A 134 7.78 31.87 11.52
N GLN A 135 6.61 32.48 11.42
CA GLN A 135 5.69 32.71 12.55
C GLN A 135 4.73 31.52 12.74
N LEU A 136 4.09 31.09 11.65
CA LEU A 136 3.10 30.02 11.63
C LEU A 136 3.72 28.63 11.64
N GLY A 137 5.01 28.53 11.33
CA GLY A 137 5.65 27.28 10.95
C GLY A 137 5.31 26.90 9.51
N TYR A 138 5.66 25.68 9.13
CA TYR A 138 5.43 25.13 7.80
C TYR A 138 4.52 23.91 7.86
N LYS A 139 3.59 23.79 6.91
CA LYS A 139 2.63 22.69 6.86
C LYS A 139 3.30 21.38 6.43
N VAL A 140 2.79 20.25 6.90
CA VAL A 140 3.18 18.94 6.36
C VAL A 140 2.68 18.81 4.92
N ALA A 141 3.42 18.13 4.04
CA ALA A 141 3.05 17.98 2.62
C ALA A 141 1.90 16.98 2.35
N ILE A 142 1.05 16.69 3.34
CA ILE A 142 -0.18 15.90 3.23
C ILE A 142 -1.15 16.38 4.33
N CYS A 143 -2.44 16.06 4.20
CA CYS A 143 -3.45 16.52 5.14
C CYS A 143 -3.47 15.69 6.44
N GLU A 144 -4.15 16.21 7.47
CA GLU A 144 -4.38 15.57 8.76
C GLU A 144 -4.97 14.15 8.61
N ARG A 145 -5.91 13.99 7.68
CA ARG A 145 -6.56 12.70 7.41
C ARG A 145 -5.58 11.70 6.80
N ASP A 146 -4.74 12.11 5.85
CA ASP A 146 -3.76 11.22 5.23
C ASP A 146 -2.70 10.76 6.24
N ILE A 147 -2.22 11.67 7.09
CA ILE A 147 -1.33 11.33 8.21
C ILE A 147 -1.96 10.28 9.11
N ALA A 148 -3.24 10.46 9.45
CA ALA A 148 -3.96 9.51 10.27
C ALA A 148 -4.15 8.15 9.58
N ILE A 149 -4.54 8.13 8.30
CA ILE A 149 -4.72 6.89 7.53
C ILE A 149 -3.39 6.12 7.46
N TYR A 150 -2.35 6.74 6.90
CA TYR A 150 -1.09 6.05 6.67
C TYR A 150 -0.35 5.74 7.96
N GLY A 151 -0.41 6.62 8.96
CA GLY A 151 0.20 6.38 10.27
C GLY A 151 -0.48 5.21 10.99
N ALA A 152 -1.80 5.13 10.91
CA ALA A 152 -2.57 4.02 11.45
C ALA A 152 -2.34 2.72 10.66
N MET A 153 -2.11 2.77 9.35
CA MET A 153 -1.70 1.61 8.56
C MET A 153 -0.30 1.10 8.97
N VAL A 154 0.66 2.01 9.20
CA VAL A 154 1.99 1.63 9.72
C VAL A 154 1.86 0.94 11.07
N LEU A 155 1.13 1.54 12.01
CA LEU A 155 0.88 0.95 13.33
C LEU A 155 0.16 -0.40 13.20
N GLY A 156 -0.88 -0.48 12.36
CA GLY A 156 -1.60 -1.71 12.06
C GLY A 156 -0.69 -2.80 11.50
N GLY A 157 0.26 -2.44 10.64
CA GLY A 157 1.25 -3.38 10.09
C GLY A 157 2.20 -3.93 11.15
N LEU A 158 2.66 -3.07 12.08
CA LEU A 158 3.46 -3.49 13.23
C LEU A 158 2.67 -4.43 14.15
N ILE A 159 1.43 -4.06 14.50
CA ILE A 159 0.52 -4.88 15.31
C ILE A 159 0.25 -6.22 14.61
N PHE A 160 -0.01 -6.20 13.31
CA PHE A 160 -0.20 -7.40 12.51
C PHE A 160 1.06 -8.27 12.55
N GLY A 161 2.27 -7.72 12.40
CA GLY A 161 3.51 -8.48 12.53
C GLY A 161 3.65 -9.24 13.84
N LEU A 162 3.19 -8.65 14.95
CA LEU A 162 3.18 -9.26 16.28
C LEU A 162 2.07 -10.32 16.45
N LEU A 163 0.92 -10.13 15.80
CA LEU A 163 -0.30 -10.92 16.02
C LEU A 163 -0.72 -11.81 14.84
N ARG A 164 0.04 -11.84 13.74
CA ARG A 164 -0.32 -12.49 12.46
C ARG A 164 -0.62 -13.99 12.53
N THR A 165 -0.21 -14.66 13.61
CA THR A 165 -0.52 -16.08 13.83
C THR A 165 -1.87 -16.30 14.52
N ARG A 166 -2.47 -15.26 15.09
CA ARG A 166 -3.71 -15.32 15.87
C ARG A 166 -4.84 -14.46 15.28
N LEU A 167 -4.50 -13.43 14.50
CA LEU A 167 -5.48 -12.54 13.88
C LEU A 167 -6.28 -13.27 12.80
N LYS A 168 -7.60 -13.29 12.98
CA LYS A 168 -8.53 -13.72 11.94
C LYS A 168 -8.81 -12.56 10.98
N PRO A 169 -9.07 -12.83 9.69
CA PRO A 169 -9.50 -11.81 8.73
C PRO A 169 -10.75 -11.09 9.23
N LEU A 170 -10.76 -9.76 9.09
CA LEU A 170 -11.92 -8.95 9.39
C LEU A 170 -13.03 -9.23 8.36
N ASP A 171 -14.28 -9.35 8.80
CA ASP A 171 -15.40 -9.43 7.86
C ASP A 171 -15.55 -8.10 7.11
N TRP A 172 -15.74 -8.17 5.78
CA TRP A 172 -15.79 -6.98 4.94
C TRP A 172 -16.95 -6.03 5.28
N ARG A 173 -18.06 -6.53 5.86
CA ARG A 173 -19.20 -5.70 6.28
C ARG A 173 -18.85 -4.94 7.55
N VAL A 174 -18.16 -5.58 8.49
CA VAL A 174 -17.63 -4.91 9.69
C VAL A 174 -16.62 -3.85 9.29
N TRP A 175 -15.72 -4.15 8.35
CA TRP A 175 -14.82 -3.15 7.77
C TRP A 175 -15.59 -1.95 7.20
N LEU A 176 -16.59 -2.21 6.34
CA LEU A 176 -17.38 -1.17 5.69
C LEU A 176 -18.13 -0.31 6.72
N ILE A 177 -18.83 -0.91 7.69
CA ILE A 177 -19.68 -0.19 8.63
C ILE A 177 -18.86 0.52 9.71
N CYS A 178 -17.85 -0.13 10.27
CA CYS A 178 -17.13 0.40 11.44
C CYS A 178 -15.91 1.26 11.07
N PHE A 179 -15.32 1.08 9.89
CA PHE A 179 -14.05 1.73 9.54
C PHE A 179 -14.17 2.62 8.29
N VAL A 180 -14.99 2.25 7.30
CA VAL A 180 -15.22 3.09 6.11
C VAL A 180 -16.32 4.11 6.34
N ALA A 181 -17.49 3.70 6.84
CA ALA A 181 -18.65 4.57 6.96
C ALA A 181 -18.40 5.84 7.81
N PRO A 182 -17.66 5.81 8.95
CA PRO A 182 -17.36 7.03 9.70
C PRO A 182 -16.54 8.04 8.88
N MET A 183 -15.54 7.57 8.13
CA MET A 183 -14.73 8.44 7.27
C MET A 183 -15.50 8.90 6.05
N ALA A 184 -16.32 8.04 5.45
CA ALA A 184 -17.19 8.41 4.33
C ALA A 184 -18.23 9.46 4.74
N PHE A 185 -18.79 9.35 5.95
CA PHE A 185 -19.68 10.36 6.51
C PHE A 185 -18.93 11.66 6.79
N ASP A 186 -17.75 11.58 7.41
CA ASP A 186 -16.94 12.76 7.74
C ASP A 186 -16.44 13.51 6.50
N GLY A 187 -15.83 12.80 5.56
CA GLY A 187 -15.36 13.36 4.30
C GLY A 187 -16.50 13.73 3.35
N GLY A 188 -17.55 12.92 3.29
CA GLY A 188 -18.70 13.13 2.41
C GLY A 188 -19.47 14.38 2.79
N THR A 189 -19.85 14.54 4.06
CA THR A 189 -20.54 15.76 4.53
C THR A 189 -19.70 17.03 4.34
N GLN A 190 -18.37 16.92 4.43
CA GLN A 190 -17.46 18.02 4.11
C GLN A 190 -17.38 18.31 2.61
N LEU A 191 -17.40 17.29 1.75
CA LEU A 191 -17.30 17.44 0.30
C LEU A 191 -18.50 18.18 -0.29
N ILE A 192 -19.71 17.94 0.25
CA ILE A 192 -20.95 18.62 -0.18
C ILE A 192 -21.21 19.93 0.57
N GLY A 193 -20.26 20.40 1.40
CA GLY A 193 -20.35 21.70 2.07
C GLY A 193 -21.34 21.77 3.24
N LEU A 194 -21.83 20.65 3.75
CA LEU A 194 -22.75 20.65 4.90
C LEU A 194 -22.06 21.08 6.21
N ARG A 195 -20.75 20.82 6.34
CA ARG A 195 -19.92 21.23 7.47
C ARG A 195 -18.43 21.18 7.12
N GLU A 196 -17.62 21.99 7.78
CA GLU A 196 -16.18 21.71 7.83
C GLU A 196 -15.90 20.66 8.91
N SER A 197 -15.09 19.64 8.57
CA SER A 197 -14.59 18.71 9.60
C SER A 197 -13.50 19.39 10.42
N ASN A 198 -13.41 19.05 11.70
CA ASN A 198 -12.29 19.49 12.52
C ASN A 198 -11.16 18.45 12.48
N TYR A 199 -9.97 18.85 12.92
CA TYR A 199 -8.80 17.97 12.87
C TYR A 199 -9.03 16.67 13.66
N ILE A 200 -9.75 16.70 14.79
CA ILE A 200 -10.02 15.51 15.62
C ILE A 200 -10.81 14.46 14.83
N PHE A 201 -11.91 14.85 14.18
CA PHE A 201 -12.71 13.92 13.38
C PHE A 201 -11.92 13.39 12.17
N ARG A 202 -11.14 14.24 11.51
CA ARG A 202 -10.26 13.82 10.40
C ARG A 202 -9.24 12.78 10.88
N THR A 203 -8.64 12.99 12.04
CA THR A 203 -7.68 12.05 12.64
C THR A 203 -8.34 10.75 13.05
N ILE A 204 -9.45 10.79 13.80
CA ILE A 204 -10.11 9.58 14.31
C ILE A 204 -10.65 8.73 13.16
N THR A 205 -11.42 9.33 12.26
CA THR A 205 -12.03 8.59 11.15
C THR A 205 -11.00 8.08 10.15
N GLY A 206 -9.95 8.85 9.89
CA GLY A 206 -8.81 8.41 9.08
C GLY A 206 -8.04 7.26 9.73
N ALA A 207 -7.76 7.33 11.03
CA ALA A 207 -7.06 6.28 11.75
C ALA A 207 -7.85 4.98 11.81
N LEU A 208 -9.17 5.06 12.04
CA LEU A 208 -10.06 3.91 11.95
C LEU A 208 -9.98 3.29 10.55
N PHE A 209 -10.19 4.06 9.49
CA PHE A 209 -10.11 3.56 8.13
C PHE A 209 -8.76 2.87 7.84
N GLY A 210 -7.63 3.47 8.26
CA GLY A 210 -6.30 2.89 8.10
C GLY A 210 -6.13 1.55 8.81
N LEU A 211 -6.46 1.47 10.10
CA LEU A 211 -6.38 0.23 10.89
C LEU A 211 -7.30 -0.86 10.33
N GLY A 212 -8.55 -0.51 10.02
CA GLY A 212 -9.52 -1.43 9.47
C GLY A 212 -9.07 -1.99 8.12
N SER A 213 -8.49 -1.15 7.25
CA SER A 213 -7.97 -1.58 5.95
C SER A 213 -6.81 -2.56 6.07
N VAL A 214 -5.90 -2.34 7.03
CA VAL A 214 -4.83 -3.30 7.32
C VAL A 214 -5.38 -4.60 7.89
N TRP A 215 -6.30 -4.53 8.87
CA TRP A 215 -6.90 -5.72 9.47
C TRP A 215 -7.69 -6.54 8.44
N LEU A 216 -8.37 -5.90 7.50
CA LEU A 216 -9.01 -6.58 6.38
C LEU A 216 -7.96 -7.20 5.44
N ALA A 217 -7.05 -6.40 4.88
CA ALA A 217 -6.23 -6.80 3.75
C ALA A 217 -5.05 -7.72 4.12
N TYR A 218 -4.33 -7.44 5.21
CA TYR A 218 -3.07 -8.11 5.52
C TYR A 218 -3.21 -9.63 5.74
N PRO A 219 -4.26 -10.15 6.41
CA PRO A 219 -4.49 -11.59 6.50
C PRO A 219 -4.62 -12.28 5.13
N TYR A 220 -5.30 -11.64 4.16
CA TYR A 220 -5.43 -12.18 2.81
C TYR A 220 -4.10 -12.13 2.04
N VAL A 221 -3.37 -11.01 2.14
CA VAL A 221 -2.04 -10.89 1.54
C VAL A 221 -1.07 -11.90 2.13
N GLU A 222 -1.06 -12.10 3.45
CA GLU A 222 -0.23 -13.12 4.11
C GLU A 222 -0.52 -14.52 3.56
N THR A 223 -1.80 -14.86 3.38
CA THR A 223 -2.20 -16.15 2.81
C THR A 223 -1.67 -16.30 1.39
N ALA A 224 -1.90 -15.30 0.53
CA ALA A 224 -1.42 -15.32 -0.85
C ALA A 224 0.12 -15.41 -0.94
N MET A 225 0.84 -14.70 -0.05
CA MET A 225 2.30 -14.73 -0.01
C MET A 225 2.83 -16.08 0.48
N ARG A 226 2.13 -16.74 1.41
CA ARG A 226 2.47 -18.11 1.84
C ARG A 226 2.23 -19.14 0.73
N ASP A 227 1.15 -19.00 -0.01
CA ASP A 227 0.86 -19.88 -1.15
C ASP A 227 1.93 -19.75 -2.24
N LEU A 228 2.37 -18.52 -2.54
CA LEU A 228 3.49 -18.26 -3.45
C LEU A 228 4.80 -18.90 -2.95
N GLN A 229 5.10 -18.81 -1.65
CA GLN A 229 6.28 -19.46 -1.06
C GLN A 229 6.20 -20.98 -1.18
N ALA A 230 5.05 -21.58 -0.88
CA ALA A 230 4.85 -23.02 -0.96
C ALA A 230 4.96 -23.55 -2.41
N GLN A 231 4.41 -22.81 -3.39
CA GLN A 231 4.54 -23.15 -4.81
C GLN A 231 6.00 -23.08 -5.28
N ALA A 232 6.72 -22.01 -4.91
CA ALA A 232 8.14 -21.87 -5.25
C ALA A 232 8.99 -23.00 -4.65
N GLN A 233 8.74 -23.36 -3.39
CA GLN A 233 9.42 -24.47 -2.71
C GLN A 233 9.16 -25.81 -3.43
N THR A 234 7.90 -26.08 -3.79
CA THR A 234 7.52 -27.30 -4.50
C THR A 234 8.17 -27.37 -5.89
N GLN A 235 8.24 -26.25 -6.62
CA GLN A 235 8.90 -26.20 -7.92
C GLN A 235 10.41 -26.47 -7.81
N TRP A 236 11.05 -25.91 -6.78
CA TRP A 236 12.47 -26.14 -6.51
C TRP A 236 12.77 -27.61 -6.19
N GLU A 237 11.97 -28.24 -5.32
CA GLU A 237 12.11 -29.66 -4.98
C GLU A 237 11.94 -30.56 -6.21
N ARG A 238 10.95 -30.27 -7.07
CA ARG A 238 10.75 -31.00 -8.34
C ARG A 238 11.91 -30.83 -9.31
N ALA A 239 12.49 -29.64 -9.39
CA ALA A 239 13.65 -29.38 -10.24
C ALA A 239 14.89 -30.12 -9.71
N HIS A 240 15.11 -30.10 -8.40
CA HIS A 240 16.24 -30.77 -7.77
C HIS A 240 16.16 -32.29 -7.92
N ALA A 241 14.97 -32.88 -7.70
CA ALA A 241 14.75 -34.31 -7.84
C ALA A 241 14.91 -34.84 -9.29
N ARG A 242 14.79 -33.98 -10.30
CA ARG A 242 15.07 -34.35 -11.70
C ARG A 242 16.57 -34.44 -11.94
N VAL A 243 17.32 -33.43 -11.49
CA VAL A 243 18.78 -33.40 -11.63
C VAL A 243 19.42 -34.60 -10.95
N THR A 244 19.01 -34.93 -9.72
CA THR A 244 19.58 -36.06 -8.95
C THR A 244 19.18 -37.45 -9.48
N ARG A 245 18.19 -37.57 -10.37
CA ARG A 245 17.81 -38.85 -11.00
C ARG A 245 18.60 -39.13 -12.29
N ASP A 246 19.18 -38.09 -12.87
CA ASP A 246 19.96 -38.16 -14.10
C ASP A 246 21.47 -38.35 -13.82
N GLU A 247 21.88 -38.37 -12.54
CA GLU A 247 23.21 -38.70 -12.01
C GLU A 247 23.29 -40.16 -11.53
#